data_AF-A0A382UI15-F1
#
_entry.id   AF-A0A382UI15-F1
#
_cell.length_a   1.000
_cell.length_b   1.000
_cell.length_c   1.000
_cell.angle_alpha   90.00
_cell.angle_beta   90.00
_cell.angle_gamma   90.00
#
_symmetry.space_group_name_H-M   'P 1'
#
loop_
_entity.id
_entity.type
_entity.pdbx_description
1 polymer ?
#
loop_
_entity_poly.entity_id
_entity_poly.type
_entity_poly.pdbx_seq_one_letter_code
_entity_poly.pdbx_strand_id
1 'polypeptide(L)'
;WGCTYYLTVIFWLATNLGTTPFIGMLSMIAAVLYGSLTFIIICILMKLIKNIFPKHWYWFFPIVWVSIEYIRNMDLLSGGPWTSLANTQLDFLILIQNAEITGIYGISFWIVLINILFYNWLVKPYLENMIKSALIFILPWLIGVWLMPTSTDDSIRSMNIALIQPNIHLDQKWKPGGVRDNIQSLLNVSRPAIENNVDLIVWPETATSGYILQGNEFYIKWIQKSLNHSKLISGIPYYNEEGTERKYYNSAVFVQSDSIINIYHKIKLVPMAEYIPLSDYFPLLNQLNLGQA
;
A
#
# COMPACT_ATOMS: atom_id res chain seq x y z
N TRP A 1 15.93 12.55 -16.17
CA TRP A 1 15.99 11.51 -15.12
C TRP A 1 14.62 11.23 -14.53
N GLY A 2 13.99 12.19 -13.82
CA GLY A 2 12.67 11.98 -13.17
C GLY A 2 11.61 11.42 -14.12
N CYS A 3 11.42 12.06 -15.29
CA CYS A 3 10.43 11.60 -16.26
C CYS A 3 10.69 10.17 -16.73
N THR A 4 11.94 9.84 -17.06
CA THR A 4 12.34 8.49 -17.47
C THR A 4 12.09 7.48 -16.35
N TYR A 5 12.50 7.78 -15.13
CA TYR A 5 12.33 6.90 -13.96
C TYR A 5 10.86 6.58 -13.71
N TYR A 6 10.01 7.60 -13.55
CA TYR A 6 8.60 7.35 -13.29
C TYR A 6 7.91 6.71 -14.50
N LEU A 7 8.24 7.12 -15.73
CA LEU A 7 7.67 6.45 -16.90
C LEU A 7 7.95 4.94 -16.87
N THR A 8 9.15 4.51 -16.46
CA THR A 8 9.48 3.08 -16.37
C THR A 8 8.88 2.35 -15.18
N VAL A 9 8.61 3.04 -14.06
CA VAL A 9 8.16 2.38 -12.81
C VAL A 9 6.63 2.41 -12.67
N ILE A 10 5.95 3.42 -13.21
CA ILE A 10 4.50 3.60 -13.09
C ILE A 10 3.77 3.54 -14.45
N PHE A 11 4.39 2.96 -15.49
CA PHE A 11 3.76 2.80 -16.82
C PHE A 11 2.40 2.07 -16.76
N TRP A 12 2.28 1.13 -15.83
CA TRP A 12 1.10 0.29 -15.65
C TRP A 12 -0.14 1.07 -15.22
N LEU A 13 -0.02 2.32 -14.75
CA LEU A 13 -1.18 3.18 -14.51
C LEU A 13 -1.99 3.42 -15.80
N ALA A 14 -1.35 3.36 -16.97
CA ALA A 14 -2.04 3.45 -18.25
C ALA A 14 -2.95 2.25 -18.55
N THR A 15 -2.71 1.11 -17.90
CA THR A 15 -3.47 -0.14 -18.07
C THR A 15 -4.52 -0.35 -16.98
N ASN A 16 -4.89 0.70 -16.24
CA ASN A 16 -5.91 0.60 -15.20
C ASN A 16 -7.28 0.21 -15.78
N LEU A 17 -7.81 -0.94 -15.35
CA LEU A 17 -9.10 -1.49 -15.82
C LEU A 17 -10.31 -0.67 -15.39
N GLY A 18 -10.16 0.22 -14.40
CA GLY A 18 -11.24 1.08 -13.92
C GLY A 18 -11.55 2.29 -14.81
N THR A 19 -10.83 2.48 -15.92
CA THR A 19 -11.02 3.63 -16.79
C THR A 19 -10.74 3.30 -18.27
N THR A 20 -11.01 4.25 -19.16
CA THR A 20 -10.69 4.10 -20.58
C THR A 20 -9.17 4.21 -20.80
N PRO A 21 -8.59 3.51 -21.80
CA PRO A 21 -7.15 3.57 -22.07
C PRO A 21 -6.63 5.00 -22.26
N PHE A 22 -7.42 5.88 -22.87
CA PHE A 22 -7.05 7.29 -23.07
C PHE A 22 -6.92 8.06 -21.75
N ILE A 23 -7.92 7.93 -20.86
CA ILE A 23 -7.90 8.58 -19.54
C ILE A 23 -6.77 7.98 -18.69
N GLY A 24 -6.61 6.65 -18.70
CA GLY A 24 -5.52 5.97 -17.99
C GLY A 24 -4.14 6.47 -18.43
N MET A 25 -3.92 6.65 -19.74
CA MET A 25 -2.69 7.22 -20.28
C MET A 25 -2.47 8.67 -19.82
N LEU A 26 -3.50 9.51 -19.83
CA LEU A 26 -3.40 10.89 -19.33
C LEU A 26 -3.09 10.93 -17.83
N SER A 27 -3.74 10.09 -17.03
CA SER A 27 -3.48 9.95 -15.59
C SER A 27 -2.04 9.49 -15.32
N MET A 28 -1.54 8.52 -16.10
CA MET A 28 -0.14 8.07 -16.02
C MET A 28 0.82 9.22 -16.35
N ILE A 29 0.61 9.96 -17.44
CA ILE A 29 1.46 11.10 -17.81
C ILE A 29 1.45 12.16 -16.71
N ALA A 30 0.28 12.48 -16.16
CA ALA A 30 0.16 13.42 -15.04
C ALA A 30 0.92 12.93 -13.80
N ALA A 31 0.83 11.65 -13.46
CA ALA A 31 1.57 11.05 -12.35
C ALA A 31 3.10 11.06 -12.59
N VAL A 32 3.54 10.81 -13.83
CA VAL A 32 4.96 10.89 -14.22
C VAL A 32 5.49 12.32 -14.08
N LEU A 33 4.73 13.30 -14.56
CA LEU A 33 5.11 14.72 -14.45
C LEU A 33 5.13 15.17 -12.98
N TYR A 34 4.09 14.83 -12.22
CA TYR A 34 4.00 15.13 -10.79
C TYR A 34 5.16 14.50 -10.00
N GLY A 35 5.41 13.20 -10.19
CA GLY A 35 6.55 12.52 -9.58
C GLY A 35 7.87 13.18 -9.98
N SER A 36 8.02 13.60 -11.23
CA SER A 36 9.24 14.26 -11.71
C SER A 36 9.53 15.60 -11.04
N LEU A 37 8.51 16.28 -10.50
CA LEU A 37 8.70 17.51 -9.71
C LEU A 37 9.56 17.26 -8.48
N THR A 38 9.51 16.07 -7.88
CA THR A 38 10.34 15.74 -6.70
C THR A 38 11.82 15.79 -7.03
N PHE A 39 12.20 15.38 -8.24
CA PHE A 39 13.57 15.47 -8.74
C PHE A 39 14.02 16.90 -9.01
N ILE A 40 13.11 17.75 -9.48
CA ILE A 40 13.37 19.18 -9.65
C ILE A 40 13.65 19.80 -8.27
N ILE A 41 12.83 19.50 -7.27
CA ILE A 41 13.01 19.99 -5.90
C ILE A 41 14.35 19.52 -5.32
N ILE A 42 14.68 18.23 -5.46
CA ILE A 42 15.99 17.68 -5.03
C ILE A 42 17.13 18.45 -5.71
N CYS A 43 17.08 18.65 -7.03
CA CYS A 43 18.11 19.39 -7.76
C CYS A 43 18.26 20.84 -7.28
N ILE A 44 17.14 21.53 -7.00
CA ILE A 44 17.15 22.90 -6.46
C ILE A 44 17.80 22.92 -5.09
N LEU A 45 17.38 22.05 -4.17
CA LEU A 45 17.94 21.96 -2.82
C LEU A 45 19.44 21.64 -2.85
N MET A 46 19.85 20.69 -3.68
CA MET A 46 21.27 20.35 -3.85
C MET A 46 22.09 21.51 -4.42
N LYS A 47 21.51 22.31 -5.34
CA LYS A 47 22.17 23.54 -5.85
C LYS A 47 22.35 24.59 -4.75
N LEU A 48 21.32 24.81 -3.92
CA LEU A 48 21.39 25.73 -2.80
C LEU A 48 22.46 25.29 -1.78
N ILE A 49 22.47 24.00 -1.42
CA ILE A 49 23.49 23.41 -0.53
C ILE A 49 24.88 23.55 -1.15
N LYS A 50 25.02 23.34 -2.46
CA LYS A 50 26.31 23.50 -3.16
C LYS A 50 26.85 24.92 -3.11
N ASN A 51 25.99 25.94 -3.14
CA ASN A 51 26.42 27.32 -3.01
C ASN A 51 26.96 27.64 -1.60
N ILE A 52 26.45 26.97 -0.57
CA ILE A 52 26.87 27.15 0.83
C ILE A 52 28.09 26.27 1.15
N PHE A 53 28.09 25.01 0.69
CA PHE A 53 29.10 23.98 0.98
C PHE A 53 29.74 23.39 -0.29
N PRO A 54 30.49 24.18 -1.08
CA PRO A 54 30.93 23.79 -2.42
C PRO A 54 31.80 22.52 -2.48
N LYS A 55 32.51 22.19 -1.40
CA LYS A 55 33.39 21.00 -1.33
C LYS A 55 32.69 19.74 -0.81
N HIS A 56 31.58 19.88 -0.09
CA HIS A 56 30.96 18.78 0.68
C HIS A 56 29.47 18.56 0.36
N TRP A 57 28.90 19.33 -0.57
CA TRP A 57 27.47 19.32 -0.90
C TRP A 57 26.88 17.94 -1.19
N TYR A 58 27.62 17.05 -1.85
CA TYR A 58 27.15 15.73 -2.24
C TYR A 58 26.85 14.82 -1.03
N TRP A 59 27.48 15.05 0.13
CA TRP A 59 27.19 14.30 1.37
C TRP A 59 25.80 14.59 1.93
N PHE A 60 25.17 15.70 1.54
CA PHE A 60 23.80 16.02 1.93
C PHE A 60 22.76 15.32 1.05
N PHE A 61 23.16 14.69 -0.06
CA PHE A 61 22.23 14.08 -0.99
C PHE A 61 21.35 12.97 -0.38
N PRO A 62 21.85 12.05 0.48
CA PRO A 62 21.00 11.07 1.16
C PRO A 62 19.96 11.73 2.06
N ILE A 63 20.33 12.81 2.76
CA ILE A 63 19.44 13.56 3.65
C ILE A 63 18.33 14.24 2.85
N VAL A 64 18.70 14.96 1.78
CA VAL A 64 17.74 15.64 0.90
C VAL A 64 16.82 14.62 0.23
N TRP A 65 17.37 13.53 -0.30
CA TRP A 65 16.59 12.48 -0.95
C TRP A 65 15.51 11.93 0.00
N VAL A 66 15.92 11.47 1.18
CA VAL A 66 15.03 10.84 2.16
C VAL A 66 14.02 11.84 2.71
N SER A 67 14.40 13.11 2.88
CA SER A 67 13.45 14.15 3.31
C SER A 67 12.35 14.37 2.28
N ILE A 68 12.71 14.43 0.99
CA ILE A 68 11.74 14.57 -0.10
C ILE A 68 10.90 13.31 -0.26
N GLU A 69 11.51 12.12 -0.12
CA GLU A 69 10.79 10.84 -0.13
C GLU A 69 9.79 10.76 1.03
N TYR A 70 10.19 11.17 2.25
CA TYR A 70 9.33 11.23 3.42
C TYR A 70 8.15 12.18 3.21
N ILE A 71 8.41 13.42 2.80
CA ILE A 71 7.35 14.43 2.56
C ILE A 71 6.40 13.96 1.46
N ARG A 72 6.92 13.37 0.38
CA ARG A 72 6.10 12.82 -0.71
C ARG A 72 5.19 11.69 -0.22
N ASN A 73 5.66 10.88 0.74
CA ASN A 73 4.88 9.79 1.31
C ASN A 73 3.90 10.26 2.40
N MET A 74 3.94 11.54 2.80
CA MET A 74 2.90 12.12 3.63
C MET A 74 1.67 12.37 2.75
N ASP A 75 0.48 12.05 3.25
CA ASP A 75 -0.81 12.14 2.55
C ASP A 75 -1.25 13.59 2.22
N LEU A 76 -0.32 14.53 2.05
CA LEU A 76 -0.62 15.96 1.96
C LEU A 76 -1.43 16.35 0.72
N LEU A 77 -1.40 15.58 -0.38
CA LEU A 77 -2.18 15.87 -1.59
C LEU A 77 -2.58 14.63 -2.42
N SER A 78 -1.69 13.65 -2.57
CA SER A 78 -1.94 12.42 -3.35
C SER A 78 -0.83 11.36 -3.22
N GLY A 79 0.15 11.59 -2.34
CA GLY A 79 1.40 10.85 -2.32
C GLY A 79 1.37 9.65 -1.39
N GLY A 80 1.18 8.46 -1.96
CA GLY A 80 1.48 7.20 -1.28
C GLY A 80 2.96 6.82 -1.40
N PRO A 81 3.45 5.85 -0.62
CA PRO A 81 4.86 5.41 -0.61
C PRO A 81 5.27 4.57 -1.83
N TRP A 82 4.81 4.99 -3.01
CA TRP A 82 5.12 4.35 -4.27
C TRP A 82 6.55 4.68 -4.68
N THR A 83 7.24 3.70 -5.26
CA THR A 83 8.60 3.89 -5.82
C THR A 83 9.68 4.25 -4.78
N SER A 84 9.49 3.92 -3.50
CA SER A 84 10.53 4.04 -2.48
C SER A 84 11.76 3.20 -2.85
N LEU A 85 12.97 3.73 -2.67
CA LEU A 85 14.19 2.97 -2.94
C LEU A 85 14.31 1.75 -2.02
N ALA A 86 13.82 1.85 -0.79
CA ALA A 86 13.80 0.75 0.16
C ALA A 86 13.07 -0.50 -0.35
N ASN A 87 12.04 -0.33 -1.21
CA ASN A 87 11.29 -1.45 -1.77
C ASN A 87 12.18 -2.36 -2.65
N THR A 88 13.30 -1.85 -3.17
CA THR A 88 14.26 -2.66 -3.94
C THR A 88 15.01 -3.68 -3.08
N GLN A 89 14.89 -3.58 -1.75
CA GLN A 89 15.64 -4.41 -0.81
C GLN A 89 14.76 -5.44 -0.07
N LEU A 90 13.48 -5.56 -0.42
CA LEU A 90 12.52 -6.43 0.27
C LEU A 90 12.93 -7.91 0.24
N ASP A 91 13.59 -8.36 -0.82
CA ASP A 91 14.04 -9.75 -0.96
C ASP A 91 15.25 -10.10 -0.07
N PHE A 92 15.87 -9.12 0.59
CA PHE A 92 17.01 -9.32 1.48
C PHE A 92 16.56 -9.28 2.95
N LEU A 93 16.05 -10.42 3.44
CA LEU A 93 15.44 -10.53 4.78
C LEU A 93 16.32 -10.00 5.91
N ILE A 94 17.63 -10.27 5.90
CA ILE A 94 18.55 -9.80 6.94
C ILE A 94 18.66 -8.27 6.88
N LEU A 95 18.90 -7.72 5.70
CA LEU A 95 19.06 -6.28 5.52
C LEU A 95 17.77 -5.52 5.87
N ILE A 96 16.60 -6.05 5.47
CA ILE A 96 15.32 -5.35 5.68
C ILE A 96 14.95 -5.23 7.16
N GLN A 97 15.53 -6.02 8.07
CA GLN A 97 15.28 -5.87 9.52
C GLN A 97 15.63 -4.47 10.05
N ASN A 98 16.57 -3.76 9.40
CA ASN A 98 16.89 -2.37 9.75
C ASN A 98 15.67 -1.42 9.66
N ALA A 99 14.62 -1.79 8.90
CA ALA A 99 13.36 -1.06 8.85
C ALA A 99 12.66 -0.98 10.21
N GLU A 100 12.93 -1.90 11.15
CA GLU A 100 12.40 -1.84 12.51
C GLU A 100 12.85 -0.57 13.26
N ILE A 101 14.11 -0.15 13.07
CA ILE A 101 14.69 1.02 13.76
C ILE A 101 14.40 2.30 13.00
N THR A 102 14.64 2.31 11.69
CA THR A 102 14.67 3.54 10.89
C THR A 102 13.47 3.71 9.98
N GLY A 103 12.57 2.74 9.95
CA GLY A 103 11.60 2.59 8.86
C GLY A 103 12.28 2.36 7.51
N ILE A 104 11.49 2.40 6.45
CA ILE A 104 11.96 2.31 5.05
C ILE A 104 12.99 3.41 4.72
N TYR A 105 12.93 4.56 5.40
CA TYR A 105 13.73 5.74 5.11
C TYR A 105 15.22 5.56 5.41
N GLY A 106 15.59 4.78 6.44
CA GLY A 106 17.00 4.48 6.68
C GLY A 106 17.60 3.55 5.62
N ILE A 107 16.79 2.66 5.04
CA ILE A 107 17.22 1.82 3.91
C ILE A 107 17.40 2.69 2.66
N SER A 108 16.44 3.57 2.34
CA SER A 108 16.60 4.55 1.25
C SER A 108 17.83 5.44 1.46
N PHE A 109 18.07 5.91 2.69
CA PHE A 109 19.28 6.67 3.04
C PHE A 109 20.55 5.89 2.72
N TRP A 110 20.62 4.63 3.17
CA TRP A 110 21.76 3.76 2.95
C TRP A 110 22.02 3.51 1.46
N ILE A 111 20.99 3.25 0.65
CA ILE A 111 21.11 3.05 -0.80
C ILE A 111 21.72 4.29 -1.47
N VAL A 112 21.23 5.48 -1.12
CA VAL A 112 21.76 6.72 -1.71
C VAL A 112 23.19 6.97 -1.25
N LEU A 113 23.48 6.74 0.04
CA LEU A 113 24.82 6.91 0.62
C LEU A 113 25.84 5.98 -0.04
N ILE A 114 25.53 4.69 -0.22
CA ILE A 114 26.47 3.76 -0.84
C ILE A 114 26.77 4.11 -2.30
N ASN A 115 25.77 4.61 -3.05
CA ASN A 115 26.01 5.08 -4.42
C ASN A 115 26.95 6.29 -4.47
N ILE A 116 26.87 7.21 -3.50
CA ILE A 116 27.79 8.35 -3.39
C ILE A 116 29.21 7.87 -3.06
N LEU A 117 29.33 6.95 -2.11
CA LEU A 117 30.61 6.38 -1.70
C LEU A 117 31.28 5.63 -2.86
N PHE A 118 30.50 4.83 -3.58
CA PHE A 118 30.94 4.13 -4.76
C PHE A 118 31.40 5.09 -5.87
N TYR A 119 30.62 6.15 -6.15
CA TYR A 119 31.03 7.18 -7.10
C TYR A 119 32.33 7.89 -6.66
N ASN A 120 32.47 8.22 -5.38
CA ASN A 120 33.70 8.84 -4.86
C ASN A 120 34.91 7.90 -5.00
N TRP A 121 34.72 6.59 -4.80
CA TRP A 121 35.75 5.59 -5.06
C TRP A 121 36.12 5.49 -6.54
N LEU A 122 35.15 5.53 -7.47
CA LEU A 122 35.43 5.53 -8.92
C LEU A 122 36.26 6.73 -9.37
N VAL A 123 35.97 7.93 -8.84
CA VAL A 123 36.71 9.16 -9.18
C VAL A 123 38.06 9.22 -8.47
N LYS A 124 38.13 8.71 -7.24
CA LYS A 124 39.33 8.70 -6.39
C LYS A 124 39.53 7.29 -5.85
N PRO A 125 40.18 6.39 -6.61
CA PRO A 125 40.30 4.97 -6.29
C PRO A 125 41.35 4.71 -5.20
N TYR A 126 41.29 5.48 -4.11
CA TYR A 126 42.09 5.28 -2.92
C TYR A 126 41.54 4.12 -2.10
N LEU A 127 42.45 3.33 -1.52
CA LEU A 127 42.10 2.19 -0.67
C LEU A 127 41.15 2.59 0.47
N GLU A 128 41.34 3.78 1.05
CA GLU A 128 40.48 4.32 2.10
C GLU A 128 39.00 4.46 1.64
N ASN A 129 38.76 4.95 0.42
CA ASN A 129 37.41 5.10 -0.12
C ASN A 129 36.76 3.74 -0.41
N MET A 130 37.55 2.77 -0.87
CA MET A 130 37.10 1.39 -1.07
C MET A 130 36.66 0.78 0.27
N ILE A 131 37.49 0.90 1.31
CA ILE A 131 37.20 0.35 2.65
C ILE A 131 35.94 1.00 3.23
N LYS A 132 35.80 2.34 3.16
CA LYS A 132 34.59 3.04 3.62
C LYS A 132 33.34 2.55 2.89
N SER A 133 33.42 2.39 1.57
CA SER A 133 32.31 1.87 0.76
C SER A 133 31.95 0.45 1.18
N ALA A 134 32.93 -0.44 1.33
CA ALA A 134 32.72 -1.83 1.73
C ALA A 134 32.12 -1.95 3.14
N LEU A 135 32.64 -1.17 4.11
CA LEU A 135 32.12 -1.16 5.48
C LEU A 135 30.67 -0.68 5.54
N ILE A 136 30.37 0.43 4.87
CA ILE A 136 29.00 0.99 4.85
C ILE A 136 28.06 0.08 4.07
N PHE A 137 28.54 -0.58 3.01
CA PHE A 137 27.77 -1.61 2.32
C PHE A 137 27.39 -2.73 3.29
N ILE A 138 28.34 -3.38 3.96
CA ILE A 138 28.09 -4.56 4.80
C ILE A 138 27.26 -4.24 6.07
N LEU A 139 27.25 -2.99 6.53
CA LEU A 139 26.65 -2.59 7.80
C LEU A 139 25.20 -3.05 8.04
N PRO A 140 24.24 -2.91 7.11
CA PRO A 140 22.86 -3.34 7.34
C PRO A 140 22.73 -4.86 7.52
N TRP A 141 23.61 -5.67 6.91
CA TRP A 141 23.59 -7.10 7.14
C TRP A 141 24.03 -7.46 8.55
N LEU A 142 25.04 -6.76 9.10
CA LEU A 142 25.52 -7.00 10.47
C LEU A 142 24.46 -6.62 11.50
N ILE A 143 23.85 -5.44 11.35
CA ILE A 143 22.75 -5.00 12.21
C ILE A 143 21.55 -5.92 12.04
N GLY A 144 21.27 -6.32 10.80
CA GLY A 144 20.17 -7.20 10.45
C GLY A 144 20.24 -8.56 11.12
N VAL A 145 21.42 -9.18 11.19
CA VAL A 145 21.63 -10.44 11.93
C VAL A 145 21.31 -10.28 13.40
N TRP A 146 21.65 -9.13 13.99
CA TRP A 146 21.34 -8.84 15.40
C TRP A 146 19.85 -8.58 15.64
N LEU A 147 19.16 -7.96 14.68
CA LEU A 147 17.72 -7.69 14.74
C LEU A 147 16.84 -8.88 14.36
N MET A 148 17.40 -9.92 13.74
CA MET A 148 16.62 -11.07 13.31
C MET A 148 15.86 -11.66 14.51
N PRO A 149 14.53 -11.84 14.40
CA PRO A 149 13.76 -12.43 15.47
C PRO A 149 14.29 -13.84 15.75
N THR A 150 14.66 -14.07 17.00
CA THR A 150 14.92 -15.43 17.48
C THR A 150 13.59 -16.16 17.56
N SER A 151 13.57 -17.43 17.15
CA SER A 151 12.36 -18.25 17.07
C SER A 151 11.50 -18.06 18.31
N THR A 152 10.26 -17.59 18.12
CA THR A 152 9.29 -17.47 19.19
C THR A 152 8.95 -18.85 19.75
N ASP A 153 8.90 -18.98 21.08
CA ASP A 153 8.51 -20.19 21.81
C ASP A 153 7.42 -21.00 21.11
N ASP A 154 7.57 -22.33 21.07
CA ASP A 154 6.59 -23.30 20.59
C ASP A 154 5.23 -23.25 21.35
N SER A 155 5.10 -22.35 22.33
CA SER A 155 3.87 -22.08 23.09
C SER A 155 2.83 -21.25 22.32
N ILE A 156 3.18 -20.68 21.16
CA ILE A 156 2.21 -19.96 20.32
C ILE A 156 1.26 -20.96 19.69
N ARG A 157 -0.02 -20.89 20.08
CA ARG A 157 -1.10 -21.69 19.51
C ARG A 157 -1.16 -21.44 17.99
N SER A 158 -0.85 -22.46 17.21
CA SER A 158 -0.98 -22.43 15.74
C SER A 158 -2.44 -22.19 15.34
N MET A 159 -2.68 -21.25 14.43
CA MET A 159 -4.00 -20.95 13.87
C MET A 159 -4.03 -21.32 12.39
N ASN A 160 -5.02 -22.11 11.98
CA ASN A 160 -5.24 -22.45 10.58
C ASN A 160 -6.09 -21.37 9.90
N ILE A 161 -5.51 -20.70 8.89
CA ILE A 161 -6.14 -19.58 8.19
C ILE A 161 -6.32 -19.93 6.71
N ALA A 162 -7.53 -19.71 6.18
CA ALA A 162 -7.82 -19.83 4.75
C ALA A 162 -8.04 -18.45 4.11
N LEU A 163 -7.20 -18.09 3.14
CA LEU A 163 -7.34 -16.88 2.33
C LEU A 163 -8.13 -17.23 1.05
N ILE A 164 -9.27 -16.58 0.84
CA ILE A 164 -10.18 -16.91 -0.27
C ILE A 164 -10.01 -15.91 -1.40
N GLN A 165 -9.70 -16.40 -2.60
CA GLN A 165 -9.58 -15.59 -3.81
C GLN A 165 -10.58 -16.09 -4.86
N PRO A 166 -11.77 -15.49 -4.96
CA PRO A 166 -12.84 -16.00 -5.83
C PRO A 166 -12.61 -15.68 -7.32
N ASN A 167 -11.57 -14.90 -7.66
CA ASN A 167 -11.23 -14.49 -9.02
C ASN A 167 -12.42 -13.89 -9.82
N ILE A 168 -13.26 -13.08 -9.14
CA ILE A 168 -14.42 -12.42 -9.74
C ILE A 168 -13.94 -11.23 -10.57
N HIS A 169 -14.34 -11.19 -11.84
CA HIS A 169 -13.99 -10.09 -12.74
C HIS A 169 -14.74 -8.81 -12.37
N LEU A 170 -14.13 -7.63 -12.60
CA LEU A 170 -14.61 -6.35 -12.08
C LEU A 170 -16.01 -5.96 -12.60
N ASP A 171 -16.31 -6.30 -13.86
CA ASP A 171 -17.62 -6.11 -14.51
C ASP A 171 -18.74 -6.97 -13.90
N GLN A 172 -18.39 -8.15 -13.39
CA GLN A 172 -19.31 -9.06 -12.69
C GLN A 172 -19.54 -8.62 -11.25
N LYS A 173 -18.52 -8.05 -10.60
CA LYS A 173 -18.54 -7.66 -9.18
C LYS A 173 -19.74 -6.76 -8.85
N TRP A 174 -20.02 -5.78 -9.69
CA TRP A 174 -21.08 -4.78 -9.46
C TRP A 174 -22.35 -4.99 -10.29
N LYS A 175 -22.54 -6.20 -10.84
CA LYS A 175 -23.74 -6.51 -11.62
C LYS A 175 -25.00 -6.38 -10.73
N PRO A 176 -26.02 -5.60 -11.14
CA PRO A 176 -27.26 -5.48 -10.39
C PRO A 176 -27.89 -6.86 -10.10
N GLY A 177 -28.22 -7.12 -8.83
CA GLY A 177 -28.76 -8.41 -8.39
C GLY A 177 -27.73 -9.53 -8.20
N GLY A 178 -26.43 -9.30 -8.46
CA GLY A 178 -25.36 -10.31 -8.35
C GLY A 178 -24.88 -10.63 -6.94
N VAL A 179 -25.36 -9.93 -5.90
CA VAL A 179 -24.92 -10.10 -4.51
C VAL A 179 -25.03 -11.56 -4.04
N ARG A 180 -26.15 -12.21 -4.32
CA ARG A 180 -26.38 -13.60 -3.93
C ARG A 180 -25.40 -14.55 -4.60
N ASP A 181 -25.17 -14.38 -5.90
CA ASP A 181 -24.25 -15.22 -6.68
C ASP A 181 -22.80 -15.03 -6.23
N ASN A 182 -22.41 -13.78 -5.90
CA ASN A 182 -21.09 -13.46 -5.36
C ASN A 182 -20.86 -14.13 -4.00
N ILE A 183 -21.82 -14.01 -3.08
CA ILE A 183 -21.74 -14.69 -1.77
C ILE A 183 -21.75 -16.21 -1.94
N GLN A 184 -22.56 -16.76 -2.84
CA GLN A 184 -22.57 -18.19 -3.15
C GLN A 184 -21.20 -18.66 -3.64
N SER A 185 -20.57 -17.90 -4.55
CA SER A 185 -19.24 -18.20 -5.08
C SER A 185 -18.19 -18.20 -3.96
N LEU A 186 -18.19 -17.16 -3.12
CA LEU A 186 -17.31 -17.07 -1.96
C LEU A 186 -17.47 -18.26 -1.01
N LEU A 187 -18.71 -18.65 -0.69
CA LEU A 187 -19.00 -19.82 0.15
C LEU A 187 -18.57 -21.12 -0.51
N ASN A 188 -18.74 -21.26 -1.83
CA ASN A 188 -18.30 -22.44 -2.57
C ASN A 188 -16.78 -22.60 -2.53
N VAL A 189 -16.03 -21.52 -2.74
CA VAL A 189 -14.56 -21.53 -2.66
C VAL A 189 -14.09 -21.74 -1.21
N SER A 190 -14.86 -21.25 -0.23
CA SER A 190 -14.56 -21.43 1.21
C SER A 190 -14.86 -22.84 1.73
N ARG A 191 -15.69 -23.62 1.03
CA ARG A 191 -16.24 -24.89 1.51
C ARG A 191 -15.18 -25.91 1.96
N PRO A 192 -14.09 -26.16 1.20
CA PRO A 192 -13.07 -27.11 1.65
C PRO A 192 -12.40 -26.67 2.96
N ALA A 193 -12.24 -25.36 3.18
CA ALA A 193 -11.68 -24.83 4.42
C ALA A 193 -12.66 -24.96 5.59
N ILE A 194 -13.95 -24.68 5.35
CA ILE A 194 -15.03 -24.84 6.33
C ILE A 194 -15.15 -26.31 6.76
N GLU A 195 -15.12 -27.25 5.80
CA GLU A 195 -15.21 -28.69 6.07
C GLU A 195 -13.99 -29.21 6.86
N ASN A 196 -12.82 -28.62 6.64
CA ASN A 196 -11.61 -28.90 7.41
C ASN A 196 -11.55 -28.19 8.78
N ASN A 197 -12.61 -27.47 9.17
CA ASN A 197 -12.70 -26.70 10.43
C ASN A 197 -11.50 -25.74 10.64
N VAL A 198 -11.14 -24.97 9.62
CA VAL A 198 -10.12 -23.91 9.81
C VAL A 198 -10.58 -22.89 10.85
N ASP A 199 -9.65 -22.32 11.61
CA ASP A 199 -9.97 -21.36 12.67
C ASP A 199 -10.50 -20.03 12.10
N LEU A 200 -9.97 -19.60 10.95
CA LEU A 200 -10.28 -18.31 10.34
C LEU A 200 -10.31 -18.39 8.81
N ILE A 201 -11.35 -17.81 8.23
CA ILE A 201 -11.51 -17.57 6.79
C ILE A 201 -11.38 -16.06 6.55
N VAL A 202 -10.66 -15.68 5.50
CA VAL A 202 -10.50 -14.28 5.11
C VAL A 202 -11.00 -14.09 3.68
N TRP A 203 -12.00 -13.23 3.53
CA TRP A 203 -12.52 -12.76 2.25
C TRP A 203 -11.92 -11.40 1.88
N PRO A 204 -11.76 -11.09 0.58
CA PRO A 204 -11.06 -9.91 0.10
C PRO A 204 -11.87 -8.61 0.30
N GLU A 205 -11.29 -7.49 -0.13
CA GLU A 205 -11.93 -6.16 -0.11
C GLU A 205 -13.24 -6.13 -0.91
N THR A 206 -14.30 -5.62 -0.28
CA THR A 206 -15.64 -5.50 -0.86
C THR A 206 -16.12 -6.84 -1.47
N ALA A 207 -15.90 -7.95 -0.75
CA ALA A 207 -16.15 -9.29 -1.25
C ALA A 207 -17.63 -9.54 -1.56
N THR A 208 -18.53 -9.11 -0.66
CA THR A 208 -19.98 -9.36 -0.78
C THR A 208 -20.63 -8.57 -1.91
N SER A 209 -19.98 -7.48 -2.35
CA SER A 209 -20.49 -6.55 -3.38
C SER A 209 -21.90 -6.03 -3.09
N GLY A 210 -22.29 -5.98 -1.81
CA GLY A 210 -23.59 -5.53 -1.33
C GLY A 210 -23.59 -5.33 0.19
N TYR A 211 -24.50 -4.47 0.66
CA TYR A 211 -24.65 -4.08 2.05
C TYR A 211 -25.30 -5.21 2.88
N ILE A 212 -24.48 -6.15 3.37
CA ILE A 212 -24.98 -7.34 4.07
C ILE A 212 -25.39 -7.08 5.53
N LEU A 213 -25.04 -5.92 6.07
CA LEU A 213 -25.35 -5.51 7.45
C LEU A 213 -26.48 -4.48 7.53
N GLN A 214 -26.88 -3.89 6.41
CA GLN A 214 -27.95 -2.90 6.34
C GLN A 214 -29.21 -3.51 5.73
N GLY A 215 -30.38 -3.15 6.27
CA GLY A 215 -31.66 -3.67 5.79
C GLY A 215 -31.94 -5.09 6.31
N ASN A 216 -32.05 -6.07 5.40
CA ASN A 216 -32.42 -7.44 5.76
C ASN A 216 -31.19 -8.29 6.11
N GLU A 217 -31.22 -8.94 7.27
CA GLU A 217 -30.16 -9.82 7.78
C GLU A 217 -30.00 -11.16 7.05
N PHE A 218 -30.75 -11.40 5.96
CA PHE A 218 -30.72 -12.66 5.21
C PHE A 218 -29.30 -13.09 4.82
N TYR A 219 -28.52 -12.19 4.24
CA TYR A 219 -27.17 -12.52 3.74
C TYR A 219 -26.21 -12.82 4.88
N ILE A 220 -26.19 -12.00 5.93
CA ILE A 220 -25.31 -12.25 7.07
C ILE A 220 -25.69 -13.56 7.77
N LYS A 221 -26.98 -13.83 8.00
CA LYS A 221 -27.44 -15.09 8.60
C LYS A 221 -27.10 -16.30 7.74
N TRP A 222 -27.18 -16.16 6.42
CA TRP A 222 -26.78 -17.22 5.50
C TRP A 222 -25.27 -17.50 5.57
N ILE A 223 -24.45 -16.44 5.60
CA ILE A 223 -22.99 -16.56 5.80
C ILE A 223 -22.70 -17.25 7.14
N GLN A 224 -23.26 -16.75 8.25
CA GLN A 224 -23.05 -17.30 9.60
C GLN A 224 -23.40 -18.79 9.69
N LYS A 225 -24.55 -19.20 9.15
CA LYS A 225 -24.96 -20.60 9.09
C LYS A 225 -24.01 -21.48 8.28
N SER A 226 -23.31 -20.89 7.32
CA SER A 226 -22.39 -21.62 6.45
C SER A 226 -20.99 -21.76 7.06
N LEU A 227 -20.62 -20.99 8.09
CA LEU A 227 -19.28 -20.99 8.67
C LEU A 227 -19.00 -22.18 9.61
N ASN A 228 -20.03 -22.90 10.07
CA ASN A 228 -19.90 -23.94 11.10
C ASN A 228 -19.15 -23.42 12.35
N HIS A 229 -17.94 -23.93 12.60
CA HIS A 229 -17.07 -23.52 13.71
C HIS A 229 -16.00 -22.48 13.30
N SER A 230 -15.85 -22.20 12.00
CA SER A 230 -14.89 -21.24 11.49
C SER A 230 -15.35 -19.80 11.75
N LYS A 231 -14.40 -18.89 11.86
CA LYS A 231 -14.66 -17.43 11.93
C LYS A 231 -14.37 -16.80 10.58
N LEU A 232 -14.94 -15.62 10.31
CA LEU A 232 -14.75 -14.91 9.05
C LEU A 232 -14.30 -13.46 9.28
N ILE A 233 -13.26 -13.03 8.56
CA ILE A 233 -12.99 -11.62 8.28
C ILE A 233 -13.37 -11.37 6.83
N SER A 234 -14.21 -10.37 6.56
CA SER A 234 -14.59 -9.99 5.20
C SER A 234 -14.53 -8.50 4.97
N GLY A 235 -14.01 -8.09 3.82
CA GLY A 235 -14.26 -6.75 3.29
C GLY A 235 -15.72 -6.62 2.83
N ILE A 236 -16.40 -5.56 3.24
CA ILE A 236 -17.80 -5.26 2.90
C ILE A 236 -17.99 -3.77 2.60
N PRO A 237 -18.91 -3.42 1.69
CA PRO A 237 -19.45 -2.07 1.67
C PRO A 237 -20.36 -1.89 2.89
N TYR A 238 -20.32 -0.70 3.48
CA TYR A 238 -21.05 -0.37 4.70
C TYR A 238 -21.54 1.07 4.63
N TYR A 239 -22.69 1.38 5.23
CA TYR A 239 -23.10 2.76 5.44
C TYR A 239 -23.76 2.95 6.81
N ASN A 240 -23.64 4.16 7.33
CA ASN A 240 -24.42 4.65 8.46
C ASN A 240 -25.41 5.72 7.97
N GLU A 241 -26.59 5.75 8.59
CA GLU A 241 -27.57 6.82 8.40
C GLU A 241 -27.33 7.89 9.48
N GLU A 242 -26.83 9.06 9.06
CA GLU A 242 -26.61 10.23 9.92
C GLU A 242 -27.68 11.28 9.56
N GLY A 243 -28.83 11.21 10.24
CA GLY A 243 -29.97 12.08 9.95
C GLY A 243 -30.61 11.74 8.59
N THR A 244 -30.60 12.69 7.66
CA THR A 244 -31.10 12.49 6.28
C THR A 244 -30.03 12.03 5.30
N GLU A 245 -28.77 11.98 5.73
CA GLU A 245 -27.63 11.64 4.87
C GLU A 245 -27.09 10.24 5.15
N ARG A 246 -26.56 9.61 4.10
CA ARG A 246 -25.87 8.32 4.21
C ARG A 246 -24.39 8.53 4.04
N LYS A 247 -23.62 8.01 4.99
CA LYS A 247 -22.17 8.01 4.93
C LYS A 247 -21.67 6.62 4.58
N TYR A 248 -21.00 6.52 3.44
CA TYR A 248 -20.51 5.26 2.88
C TYR A 248 -19.08 4.97 3.30
N TYR A 249 -18.79 3.68 3.51
CA TYR A 249 -17.51 3.19 3.98
C TYR A 249 -17.14 1.88 3.28
N ASN A 250 -15.87 1.78 2.90
CA ASN A 250 -15.23 0.51 2.67
C ASN A 250 -14.78 -0.06 4.02
N SER A 251 -15.28 -1.23 4.39
CA SER A 251 -15.14 -1.75 5.76
C SER A 251 -14.65 -3.20 5.79
N ALA A 252 -14.10 -3.61 6.92
CA ALA A 252 -13.85 -5.01 7.24
C ALA A 252 -14.69 -5.41 8.46
N VAL A 253 -15.33 -6.58 8.42
CA VAL A 253 -16.16 -7.10 9.51
C VAL A 253 -15.63 -8.43 10.01
N PHE A 254 -15.68 -8.64 11.33
CA PHE A 254 -15.46 -9.95 11.96
C PHE A 254 -16.77 -10.63 12.30
N VAL A 255 -16.98 -11.82 11.71
CA VAL A 255 -18.22 -12.60 11.79
C VAL A 255 -17.93 -13.95 12.45
N GLN A 256 -18.74 -14.27 13.45
CA GLN A 256 -18.86 -15.59 14.06
C GLN A 256 -20.19 -16.24 13.68
N SER A 257 -20.34 -17.53 13.99
CA SER A 257 -21.55 -18.30 13.72
C SER A 257 -22.83 -17.72 14.34
N ASP A 258 -22.72 -16.93 15.41
CA ASP A 258 -23.85 -16.39 16.17
C ASP A 258 -23.83 -14.86 16.33
N SER A 259 -22.72 -14.20 16.03
CA SER A 259 -22.54 -12.79 16.30
C SER A 259 -21.63 -12.08 15.29
N ILE A 260 -21.75 -10.76 15.24
CA ILE A 260 -20.79 -9.85 14.62
C ILE A 260 -20.09 -9.15 15.76
N ILE A 261 -18.76 -9.19 15.80
CA ILE A 261 -18.03 -8.63 16.94
C ILE A 261 -17.62 -7.19 16.69
N ASN A 262 -17.05 -6.90 15.51
CA ASN A 262 -16.46 -5.60 15.26
C ASN A 262 -16.45 -5.23 13.77
N ILE A 263 -16.47 -3.94 13.49
CA ILE A 263 -16.42 -3.36 12.15
C ILE A 263 -15.30 -2.31 12.13
N TYR A 264 -14.39 -2.45 11.18
CA TYR A 264 -13.35 -1.49 10.89
C TYR A 264 -13.71 -0.72 9.62
N HIS A 265 -13.66 0.61 9.66
CA HIS A 265 -13.83 1.46 8.49
C HIS A 265 -12.48 1.93 7.96
N LYS A 266 -12.28 1.89 6.64
CA LYS A 266 -11.06 2.35 5.97
C LYS A 266 -10.82 3.83 6.28
N ILE A 267 -9.67 4.14 6.88
CA ILE A 267 -9.32 5.50 7.34
C ILE A 267 -8.71 6.32 6.21
N LYS A 268 -7.76 5.73 5.48
CA LYS A 268 -7.05 6.39 4.38
C LYS A 268 -7.67 5.97 3.05
N LEU A 269 -8.31 6.92 2.40
CA LEU A 269 -8.98 6.71 1.12
C LEU A 269 -8.02 6.96 -0.03
N VAL A 270 -8.22 6.26 -1.14
CA VAL A 270 -7.44 6.46 -2.36
C VAL A 270 -7.91 7.75 -3.06
N PRO A 271 -7.04 8.75 -3.22
CA PRO A 271 -7.37 9.99 -3.92
C PRO A 271 -7.81 9.71 -5.36
N MET A 272 -8.80 10.46 -5.84
CA MET A 272 -9.43 10.35 -7.17
C MET A 272 -10.23 9.08 -7.43
N ALA A 273 -10.08 8.02 -6.63
CA ALA A 273 -10.86 6.79 -6.74
C ALA A 273 -11.98 6.72 -5.69
N GLU A 274 -11.66 6.95 -4.42
CA GLU A 274 -12.62 6.87 -3.31
C GLU A 274 -13.11 8.24 -2.83
N TYR A 275 -12.33 9.30 -3.10
CA TYR A 275 -12.74 10.67 -2.83
C TYR A 275 -12.07 11.64 -3.81
N ILE A 276 -12.55 12.87 -3.87
CA ILE A 276 -11.99 13.91 -4.74
C ILE A 276 -11.21 14.91 -3.88
N PRO A 277 -9.86 14.94 -3.98
CA PRO A 277 -9.06 15.93 -3.27
C PRO A 277 -9.57 17.37 -3.45
N LEU A 278 -9.56 18.12 -2.34
CA LEU A 278 -9.99 19.52 -2.28
C LEU A 278 -11.47 19.79 -2.57
N SER A 279 -12.32 18.76 -2.65
CA SER A 279 -13.76 18.91 -2.89
C SER A 279 -14.46 19.77 -1.83
N ASP A 280 -13.99 19.71 -0.58
CA ASP A 280 -14.53 20.50 0.52
C ASP A 280 -14.27 22.00 0.37
N TYR A 281 -13.17 22.36 -0.32
CA TYR A 281 -12.78 23.74 -0.60
C TYR A 281 -13.32 24.24 -1.95
N PHE A 282 -13.48 23.35 -2.92
CA PHE A 282 -13.95 23.66 -4.27
C PHE A 282 -15.15 22.77 -4.65
N PRO A 283 -16.38 23.16 -4.29
CA PRO A 283 -17.58 22.31 -4.46
C PRO A 283 -17.87 21.88 -5.90
N LEU A 284 -17.37 22.62 -6.90
CA LEU A 284 -17.45 22.23 -8.32
C LEU A 284 -16.80 20.87 -8.59
N LEU A 285 -15.81 20.47 -7.79
CA LEU A 285 -15.13 19.19 -7.92
C LEU A 285 -16.04 18.01 -7.55
N ASN A 286 -17.07 18.19 -6.72
CA ASN A 286 -18.04 17.12 -6.41
C ASN A 286 -18.83 16.64 -7.64
N GLN A 287 -18.84 17.41 -8.72
CA GLN A 287 -19.48 17.02 -9.98
C GLN A 287 -18.65 16.01 -10.78
N LEU A 288 -17.37 15.81 -10.44
CA LEU A 288 -16.49 14.83 -11.08
C LEU A 288 -16.79 13.42 -10.53
N ASN A 289 -17.80 12.75 -11.08
CA ASN A 289 -18.07 11.37 -10.68
C ASN A 289 -17.07 10.40 -11.33
N LEU A 290 -16.01 10.07 -10.59
CA LEU A 290 -14.96 9.11 -10.98
C LEU A 290 -15.18 7.70 -10.42
N GLY A 291 -16.39 7.39 -9.92
CA GLY A 291 -16.72 6.09 -9.32
C GLY A 291 -16.68 6.08 -7.79
N GLN A 292 -17.21 7.13 -7.17
CA GLN A 292 -17.34 7.24 -5.71
C GLN A 292 -18.09 6.03 -5.13
N ALA A 293 -17.73 5.64 -3.90
CA ALA A 293 -18.42 4.62 -3.11
C ALA A 293 -19.82 5.10 -2.67
#